data_AF-P60304-F1
#
_entry.id   AF-P60304-F1
#
_cell.length_a   1.000
_cell.length_b   1.000
_cell.length_c   1.000
_cell.angle_alpha   90.00
_cell.angle_beta   90.00
_cell.angle_gamma   90.00
#
_symmetry.space_group_name_H-M   'P 1'
#
loop_
_entity.id
_entity.type
_entity.pdbx_description
1 polymer ?
#
loop_
_entity_poly.entity_id
_entity_poly.type
_entity_poly.pdbx_seq_one_letter_code
_entity_poly.pdbx_strand_id
1 'polypeptide(L)'
;MKTLLLTLVVVTIVCLDLGYTLKCNKLIPIASKTCPAGKNLCYKMFMMSDLTIPVKRGCIDVCPKNSLLVKYVCCNTDRCN
;
A
#
# COMPACT_ATOMS: atom_id res chain seq x y z
N MET A 1 -4.70 7.25 38.37
CA MET A 1 -3.98 6.14 37.70
C MET A 1 -4.49 5.83 36.29
N LYS A 2 -5.78 6.06 35.96
CA LYS A 2 -6.33 5.78 34.61
C LYS A 2 -5.79 6.70 33.50
N THR A 3 -5.58 7.99 33.81
CA THR A 3 -5.07 8.97 32.84
C THR A 3 -3.69 8.61 32.30
N LEU A 4 -2.77 8.16 33.17
CA LEU A 4 -1.42 7.74 32.76
C LEU A 4 -1.46 6.52 31.83
N LEU A 5 -2.35 5.55 32.12
CA LEU A 5 -2.52 4.35 31.29
C LEU A 5 -3.09 4.72 29.91
N LEU A 6 -4.13 5.56 29.88
CA LEU A 6 -4.73 6.08 28.64
C LEU A 6 -3.70 6.82 27.79
N THR A 7 -2.88 7.69 28.39
CA THR A 7 -1.83 8.42 27.66
C THR A 7 -0.79 7.48 27.07
N LEU A 8 -0.36 6.45 27.80
CA LEU A 8 0.61 5.47 27.29
C LEU A 8 0.06 4.72 26.07
N VAL A 9 -1.18 4.25 26.15
CA VAL A 9 -1.83 3.51 25.06
C VAL A 9 -1.96 4.39 23.81
N VAL A 10 -2.41 5.64 23.95
CA VAL A 10 -2.52 6.57 22.82
C VAL A 10 -1.16 6.83 22.17
N VAL A 11 -0.12 7.10 22.97
CA VAL A 11 1.24 7.31 22.45
C VAL A 11 1.75 6.07 21.70
N THR A 12 1.52 4.86 22.23
CA THR A 12 1.96 3.64 21.55
C THR A 12 1.27 3.43 20.21
N ILE A 13 -0.05 3.65 20.12
CA ILE A 13 -0.80 3.51 18.87
C ILE A 13 -0.30 4.52 17.83
N VAL A 14 -0.15 5.79 18.23
CA VAL A 14 0.37 6.85 17.36
C VAL A 14 1.79 6.51 16.88
N CYS A 15 2.68 6.03 17.77
CA CYS A 15 4.03 5.62 17.39
C CYS A 15 4.06 4.38 16.47
N LEU A 16 3.15 3.42 16.66
CA LEU A 16 3.01 2.24 15.81
C LEU A 16 2.56 2.63 14.40
N ASP A 17 1.57 3.51 14.29
CA ASP A 17 1.07 3.99 13.00
C ASP A 17 2.10 4.88 12.27
N LEU A 18 2.88 5.69 13.00
CA LEU A 18 3.99 6.45 12.40
C LEU A 18 5.16 5.56 11.99
N GLY A 19 5.39 4.45 12.68
CA GLY A 19 6.51 3.54 12.44
C GLY A 19 6.24 2.50 11.35
N TYR A 20 4.99 2.10 11.16
CA TYR A 20 4.65 1.10 10.15
C TYR A 20 4.78 1.69 8.74
N THR A 21 5.60 1.04 7.93
CA THR A 21 5.79 1.41 6.53
C THR A 21 5.42 0.24 5.63
N LEU A 22 4.32 0.38 4.89
CA LEU A 22 3.84 -0.62 3.94
C LEU A 22 4.93 -0.98 2.91
N LYS A 23 5.13 -2.27 2.64
CA LYS A 23 6.02 -2.74 1.57
C LYS A 23 5.22 -3.29 0.40
N CYS A 24 5.48 -2.83 -0.81
CA CYS A 24 4.83 -3.33 -2.02
C CYS A 24 5.83 -3.96 -2.98
N ASN A 25 5.38 -4.92 -3.78
CA ASN A 25 6.17 -5.51 -4.87
C ASN A 25 6.39 -4.47 -5.98
N LYS A 26 7.59 -4.52 -6.57
CA LYS A 26 7.94 -3.82 -7.81
C LYS A 26 7.53 -4.70 -9.00
N LEU A 27 7.67 -4.16 -10.22
CA LEU A 27 7.43 -4.92 -11.44
C LEU A 27 8.45 -6.05 -11.63
N ILE A 28 9.70 -5.79 -11.25
CA ILE A 28 10.78 -6.78 -11.25
C ILE A 28 10.42 -7.87 -10.22
N PRO A 29 10.42 -9.15 -10.62
CA PRO A 29 10.18 -10.27 -9.71
C PRO A 29 11.04 -10.20 -8.46
N ILE A 30 10.49 -10.62 -7.31
CA ILE A 30 11.18 -10.72 -5.99
C ILE A 30 11.51 -9.35 -5.36
N ALA A 31 11.61 -8.27 -6.15
CA ALA A 31 11.92 -6.96 -5.63
C ALA A 31 10.71 -6.29 -4.97
N SER A 32 10.89 -5.79 -3.75
CA SER A 32 9.92 -4.95 -3.04
C SER A 32 10.47 -3.55 -2.78
N LYS A 33 9.60 -2.60 -2.46
CA LYS A 33 9.97 -1.29 -1.91
C LYS A 33 9.11 -0.95 -0.71
N THR A 34 9.71 -0.26 0.24
CA THR A 34 8.98 0.48 1.27
C THR A 34 8.25 1.65 0.62
N CYS A 35 6.98 1.84 0.97
CA CYS A 35 6.19 2.96 0.52
C CYS A 35 6.55 4.24 1.27
N PRO A 36 6.59 5.40 0.59
CA PRO A 36 6.74 6.67 1.28
C PRO A 36 5.50 6.97 2.12
N ALA A 37 5.64 7.86 3.10
CA ALA A 37 4.54 8.32 3.92
C ALA A 37 3.35 8.80 3.06
N GLY A 38 2.14 8.45 3.47
CA GLY A 38 0.89 8.76 2.75
C GLY A 38 0.53 7.80 1.61
N LYS A 39 1.41 6.87 1.21
CA LYS A 39 1.09 5.84 0.19
C LYS A 39 0.73 4.51 0.84
N ASN A 40 -0.51 4.43 1.31
CA ASN A 40 -1.00 3.35 2.18
C ASN A 40 -1.62 2.18 1.40
N LEU A 41 -1.47 2.17 0.07
CA LEU A 41 -1.96 1.10 -0.80
C LEU A 41 -0.85 0.60 -1.72
N CYS A 42 -0.84 -0.70 -1.96
CA CYS A 42 -0.16 -1.31 -3.09
C CYS A 42 -1.10 -1.40 -4.30
N TYR A 43 -0.56 -1.37 -5.52
CA TYR A 43 -1.35 -1.56 -6.74
C TYR A 43 -0.68 -2.44 -7.79
N LYS A 44 -1.51 -3.10 -8.60
CA LYS A 44 -1.20 -3.64 -9.93
C LYS A 44 -1.97 -2.82 -10.97
N MET A 45 -1.31 -2.43 -12.05
CA MET A 45 -1.93 -1.82 -13.22
C MET A 45 -1.82 -2.79 -14.39
N PHE A 46 -2.93 -3.03 -15.07
CA PHE A 46 -3.03 -3.88 -16.26
C PHE A 46 -3.55 -3.06 -17.44
N MET A 47 -3.18 -3.48 -18.65
CA MET A 47 -3.85 -3.02 -19.87
C MET A 47 -5.13 -3.84 -20.03
N MET A 48 -6.24 -3.23 -20.44
CA MET A 48 -7.49 -3.99 -20.67
C MET A 48 -7.34 -5.03 -21.80
N SER A 49 -6.38 -4.83 -22.71
CA SER A 49 -6.01 -5.82 -23.73
C SER A 49 -5.31 -7.05 -23.18
N ASP A 50 -4.72 -6.97 -21.99
CA ASP A 50 -4.03 -8.09 -21.33
C ASP A 50 -4.10 -7.95 -19.79
N LEU A 51 -4.98 -8.75 -19.19
CA LEU A 51 -5.18 -8.81 -17.74
C LEU A 51 -4.30 -9.86 -17.04
N THR A 52 -3.40 -10.51 -17.77
CA THR A 52 -2.51 -11.55 -17.23
C THR A 52 -1.22 -10.95 -16.69
N ILE A 53 -0.64 -9.99 -17.41
CA ILE A 53 0.64 -9.37 -17.06
C ILE A 53 0.41 -7.92 -16.60
N PRO A 54 0.68 -7.57 -15.33
CA PRO A 54 0.62 -6.19 -14.91
C PRO A 54 1.76 -5.40 -15.55
N VAL A 55 1.43 -4.27 -16.17
CA VAL A 55 2.42 -3.34 -16.76
C VAL A 55 3.10 -2.46 -15.70
N LYS A 56 2.51 -2.34 -14.51
CA LYS A 56 3.09 -1.58 -13.40
C LYS A 56 2.67 -2.13 -12.04
N ARG A 57 3.57 -2.01 -11.08
CA ARG A 57 3.36 -2.33 -9.66
C ARG A 57 3.99 -1.26 -8.78
N GLY A 58 3.40 -0.99 -7.62
CA GLY A 58 4.04 -0.16 -6.60
C GLY A 58 3.10 0.35 -5.52
N CYS A 59 3.49 1.47 -4.91
CA CYS A 59 2.73 2.15 -3.87
C CYS A 59 1.91 3.30 -4.46
N ILE A 60 0.71 3.49 -3.93
CA ILE A 60 -0.20 4.59 -4.26
C ILE A 60 -0.95 5.03 -3.00
N ASP A 61 -1.43 6.27 -3.02
CA ASP A 61 -2.23 6.92 -1.97
C ASP A 61 -3.72 6.64 -2.16
N VAL A 62 -4.22 6.74 -3.40
CA VAL A 62 -5.62 6.50 -3.76
C VAL A 62 -5.70 5.46 -4.87
N CYS A 63 -6.59 4.47 -4.73
CA CYS A 63 -6.81 3.51 -5.81
C CYS A 63 -7.54 4.18 -6.99
N PRO A 64 -6.93 4.29 -8.18
CA PRO A 64 -7.57 4.96 -9.31
C PRO A 64 -8.79 4.18 -9.80
N LYS A 65 -9.76 4.90 -10.36
CA LYS A 65 -10.87 4.26 -11.09
C LYS A 65 -10.33 3.57 -12.34
N ASN A 66 -10.92 2.44 -12.69
CA ASN A 66 -10.66 1.77 -13.96
C ASN A 66 -11.13 2.65 -15.13
N SER A 67 -10.49 2.48 -16.29
CA SER A 67 -10.91 3.12 -17.54
C SER A 67 -11.06 2.06 -18.65
N LEU A 68 -11.43 2.50 -19.86
CA LEU A 68 -11.52 1.64 -21.04
C LEU A 68 -10.18 0.99 -21.43
N LEU A 69 -9.05 1.59 -21.04
CA LEU A 69 -7.72 1.13 -21.44
C LEU A 69 -6.96 0.43 -20.33
N VAL A 70 -7.25 0.75 -19.06
CA VAL A 70 -6.44 0.29 -17.94
C VAL A 70 -7.29 -0.14 -16.74
N LYS A 71 -6.84 -1.20 -16.07
CA LYS A 71 -7.41 -1.72 -14.83
C LYS A 71 -6.42 -1.55 -13.68
N TYR A 72 -6.91 -1.06 -12.55
CA TYR A 72 -6.17 -1.00 -11.29
C TYR A 72 -6.74 -2.04 -10.32
N VAL A 73 -5.85 -2.76 -9.65
CA VAL A 73 -6.18 -3.64 -8.53
C VAL A 73 -5.32 -3.19 -7.36
N CYS A 74 -5.96 -2.78 -6.27
CA CYS A 74 -5.28 -2.25 -5.08
C CYS A 74 -5.52 -3.14 -3.86
N CYS A 75 -4.57 -3.12 -2.93
CA CYS A 75 -4.60 -3.87 -1.67
C CYS A 75 -3.74 -3.13 -0.62
N ASN A 76 -3.92 -3.41 0.67
CA ASN A 76 -3.36 -2.60 1.77
C ASN A 76 -2.48 -3.40 2.74
N THR A 77 -1.98 -4.56 2.33
CA THR A 77 -1.09 -5.41 3.15
C THR A 77 0.27 -5.59 2.48
N ASP A 78 1.27 -6.00 3.25
CA ASP A 78 2.63 -6.16 2.73
C ASP A 78 2.70 -7.15 1.56
N ARG A 79 3.34 -6.71 0.47
CA ARG A 79 3.62 -7.48 -0.75
C ARG A 79 2.39 -8.12 -1.40
N CYS A 80 1.22 -7.51 -1.23
CA CYS A 80 -0.04 -8.03 -1.75
C CYS A 80 -0.21 -7.81 -3.28
N ASN A 81 0.54 -6.87 -3.87
CA ASN A 81 0.45 -6.51 -5.29
C ASN A 81 1.48 -7.20 -6.20
#